data_AF-A0A7Y6IZA4-F1
#
_entry.id   AF-A0A7Y6IZA4-F1
#
_cell.length_a   1.000
_cell.length_b   1.000
_cell.length_c   1.000
_cell.angle_alpha   90.00
_cell.angle_beta   90.00
_cell.angle_gamma   90.00
#
_symmetry.space_group_name_H-M   'P 1'
#
loop_
_entity.id
_entity.type
_entity.pdbx_description
1 polymer ?
#
loop_
_entity_poly.entity_id
_entity_poly.type
_entity_poly.pdbx_seq_one_letter_code
_entity_poly.pdbx_strand_id
1 'polypeptide(L)'
;RAAKDGGTGADKESERAGNALAQGIRYAVDHGARVVSMSLGTSEWGWGGYADDSAAAVASAVGKGAILVASAGNGGSTDPLEVDAYNTMSYPAG
;
A
#
# COMPACT_ATOMS: atom_id res chain seq x y z
N ARG A 1 20.76 30.21 -6.06
CA ARG A 1 20.16 29.18 -6.94
C ARG A 1 20.12 27.89 -6.13
N ALA A 2 19.06 27.71 -5.33
CA ALA A 2 18.87 26.52 -4.51
C ALA A 2 17.87 25.62 -5.24
N ALA A 3 18.31 24.41 -5.59
CA ALA A 3 17.41 23.37 -6.05
C ALA A 3 16.47 23.03 -4.88
N LYS A 4 15.19 23.37 -5.03
CA LYS A 4 14.13 23.02 -4.10
C LYS A 4 13.96 21.50 -4.13
N ASP A 5 14.03 20.88 -2.96
CA ASP A 5 13.67 19.48 -2.71
C ASP A 5 12.38 19.13 -3.47
N GLY A 6 12.51 18.33 -4.52
CA GLY A 6 11.58 18.26 -5.65
C GLY A 6 10.33 17.40 -5.44
N GLY A 7 9.90 17.15 -4.21
CA GLY A 7 8.70 16.35 -3.90
C GLY A 7 7.61 17.17 -3.21
N THR A 8 6.36 16.99 -3.64
CA THR A 8 5.17 17.56 -3.01
C THR A 8 4.95 17.00 -1.58
N GLY A 9 4.06 17.60 -0.80
CA GLY A 9 3.70 17.07 0.53
C GLY A 9 3.15 15.64 0.45
N ALA A 10 2.34 15.36 -0.58
CA ALA A 10 1.77 14.04 -0.84
C ALA A 10 2.85 12.98 -1.14
N ASP A 11 3.90 13.35 -1.88
CA ASP A 11 4.99 12.41 -2.20
C ASP A 11 5.73 11.97 -0.92
N LYS A 12 5.94 12.91 0.01
CA LYS A 12 6.60 12.63 1.30
C LYS A 12 5.74 11.78 2.22
N GLU A 13 4.42 11.96 2.19
CA GLU A 13 3.48 11.13 2.96
C GLU A 13 3.44 9.70 2.40
N SER A 14 3.38 9.56 1.08
CA SER A 14 3.43 8.25 0.39
C SER A 14 4.73 7.50 0.69
N GLU A 15 5.88 8.19 0.67
CA GLU A 15 7.18 7.59 1.02
C GLU A 15 7.21 7.11 2.48
N ARG A 16 6.71 7.92 3.42
CA ARG A 16 6.61 7.54 4.84
C ARG A 16 5.70 6.34 5.05
N ALA A 17 4.55 6.32 4.39
CA ALA A 17 3.61 5.21 4.47
C ALA A 17 4.22 3.91 3.92
N GLY A 18 4.90 3.97 2.78
CA GLY A 18 5.62 2.83 2.20
C GLY A 18 6.73 2.29 3.11
N ASN A 19 7.52 3.18 3.71
CA ASN A 19 8.56 2.83 4.68
C ASN A 19 7.97 2.17 5.94
N ALA A 20 6.88 2.72 6.48
CA ALA A 20 6.21 2.15 7.64
C ALA A 20 5.63 0.76 7.34
N LEU A 21 5.02 0.57 6.17
CA LEU A 21 4.51 -0.73 5.73
C LEU A 21 5.63 -1.76 5.63
N ALA A 22 6.74 -1.41 4.98
CA ALA A 22 7.88 -2.31 4.81
C ALA A 22 8.47 -2.75 6.16
N GLN A 23 8.64 -1.80 7.10
CA GLN A 23 9.09 -2.09 8.45
C GLN A 23 8.10 -2.97 9.23
N GLY A 24 6.80 -2.69 9.13
CA GLY A 24 5.76 -3.47 9.80
C GLY A 24 5.72 -4.93 9.33
N ILE A 25 5.80 -5.16 8.02
CA ILE A 25 5.85 -6.51 7.43
C ILE A 25 7.08 -7.28 7.96
N ARG A 26 8.26 -6.66 7.90
CA ARG A 26 9.51 -7.29 8.37
C ARG A 26 9.43 -7.64 9.84
N TYR A 27 9.02 -6.68 10.66
CA TYR A 27 8.88 -6.89 12.10
C TYR A 27 7.95 -8.05 12.41
N ALA A 28 6.76 -8.08 11.83
CA ALA A 28 5.79 -9.14 12.08
C ALA A 28 6.37 -10.53 11.73
N VAL A 29 6.95 -10.67 10.54
CA VAL A 29 7.48 -11.96 10.07
C VAL A 29 8.72 -12.40 10.86
N ASP A 30 9.62 -11.46 11.19
CA ASP A 30 10.81 -11.74 12.01
C ASP A 30 10.43 -12.19 13.42
N HIS A 31 9.24 -11.80 13.90
CA HIS A 31 8.67 -12.23 15.18
C HIS A 31 7.73 -13.43 15.05
N GLY A 32 7.78 -14.16 13.93
CA GLY A 32 7.10 -15.43 13.76
C GLY A 32 5.66 -15.34 13.26
N ALA A 33 5.20 -14.16 12.80
CA ALA A 33 3.90 -14.06 12.17
C ALA A 33 3.85 -14.93 10.90
N ARG A 34 2.89 -15.86 10.86
CA ARG A 34 2.65 -16.73 9.70
C ARG A 34 1.62 -16.15 8.74
N VAL A 35 0.76 -15.27 9.25
CA VAL A 35 -0.25 -14.53 8.49
C VAL A 35 -0.18 -13.06 8.90
N VAL A 36 -0.12 -12.16 7.93
CA VAL A 36 -0.14 -10.71 8.14
C VAL A 36 -1.33 -10.13 7.39
N SER A 37 -2.31 -9.60 8.15
CA SER A 37 -3.47 -8.91 7.60
C SER A 37 -3.21 -7.41 7.57
N MET A 38 -3.40 -6.78 6.42
CA MET A 38 -3.06 -5.39 6.16
C MET A 38 -4.27 -4.67 5.57
N SER A 39 -4.83 -3.73 6.33
CA SER A 39 -5.87 -2.83 5.85
C SER A 39 -5.21 -1.62 5.21
N LEU A 40 -5.09 -1.64 3.88
CA LEU A 40 -4.47 -0.57 3.09
C LEU A 40 -5.57 0.29 2.44
N GLY A 41 -5.44 1.62 2.53
CA GLY A 41 -6.34 2.60 1.92
C GLY A 41 -5.57 3.59 1.05
N THR A 42 -6.16 4.00 -0.08
CA THR A 42 -5.47 4.72 -1.16
C THR A 42 -5.49 6.24 -1.04
N SER A 43 -6.18 6.82 -0.04
CA SER A 43 -6.21 8.28 0.14
C SER A 43 -4.85 8.88 0.51
N GLU A 44 -3.92 8.05 1.01
CA GLU A 44 -2.59 8.43 1.50
C GLU A 44 -1.46 7.98 0.57
N TRP A 45 -1.78 7.19 -0.45
CA TRP A 45 -0.83 6.60 -1.39
C TRP A 45 -1.11 7.28 -2.72
N GLY A 46 -0.41 8.38 -2.97
CA GLY A 46 -0.40 8.96 -4.31
C GLY A 46 -0.09 7.84 -5.32
N TRP A 47 -0.71 7.88 -6.49
CA TRP A 47 -0.59 6.89 -7.56
C TRP A 47 0.87 6.67 -8.08
N GLY A 48 1.86 7.27 -7.43
CA GLY A 48 3.29 7.10 -7.65
C GLY A 48 3.85 5.81 -7.07
N GLY A 49 3.29 4.67 -7.47
CA GLY A 49 3.90 3.34 -7.32
C GLY A 49 4.10 2.84 -5.88
N TYR A 50 4.16 1.51 -5.75
CA TYR A 50 4.67 0.92 -4.51
C TYR A 50 6.15 1.28 -4.38
N ALA A 51 6.55 1.87 -3.25
CA ALA A 51 7.96 2.09 -2.97
C ALA A 51 8.73 0.77 -3.06
N ASP A 52 9.92 0.78 -3.68
CA ASP A 52 10.77 -0.41 -3.87
C ASP A 52 10.97 -1.21 -2.57
N ASP A 53 11.01 -0.51 -1.43
CA ASP A 53 11.20 -1.12 -0.12
C ASP A 53 9.99 -1.96 0.34
N SER A 54 8.76 -1.52 0.03
CA SER A 54 7.54 -2.29 0.33
C SER A 54 7.50 -3.58 -0.49
N ALA A 55 7.86 -3.52 -1.78
CA ALA A 55 7.95 -4.70 -2.63
C ALA A 55 9.01 -5.70 -2.13
N ALA A 56 10.17 -5.21 -1.70
CA ALA A 56 11.22 -6.04 -1.12
C ALA A 56 10.79 -6.70 0.20
N ALA A 57 10.05 -5.98 1.05
CA ALA A 57 9.50 -6.53 2.29
C ALA A 57 8.48 -7.65 2.02
N VAL A 58 7.58 -7.46 1.05
CA VAL A 58 6.62 -8.48 0.60
C VAL A 58 7.36 -9.71 0.08
N ALA A 59 8.35 -9.53 -0.80
CA ALA A 59 9.12 -10.64 -1.35
C ALA A 59 9.85 -11.44 -0.24
N SER A 60 10.45 -10.74 0.74
CA SER A 60 11.10 -11.37 1.89
C SER A 60 10.12 -12.15 2.77
N ALA A 61 8.95 -11.59 3.04
CA ALA A 61 7.91 -12.24 3.83
C ALA A 61 7.39 -13.53 3.16
N VAL A 62 7.10 -13.46 1.85
CA VAL A 62 6.70 -14.63 1.06
C VAL A 62 7.82 -15.67 1.02
N GLY A 63 9.08 -15.25 0.84
CA GLY A 63 10.25 -16.14 0.87
C GLY A 63 10.43 -16.85 2.22
N LYS A 64 9.97 -16.24 3.32
CA LYS A 64 9.95 -16.85 4.67
C LYS A 64 8.69 -17.69 4.94
N GLY A 65 7.79 -17.84 3.96
CA GLY A 65 6.59 -18.66 4.07
C GLY A 65 5.46 -18.02 4.89
N ALA A 66 5.43 -16.68 4.96
CA ALA A 66 4.30 -15.93 5.50
C ALA A 66 3.24 -15.68 4.42
N ILE A 67 1.97 -15.70 4.82
CA ILE A 67 0.82 -15.34 3.99
C ILE A 67 0.47 -13.88 4.26
N LEU A 68 0.35 -13.07 3.21
CA LEU A 68 -0.05 -11.67 3.30
C LEU A 68 -1.45 -11.51 2.74
N VAL A 69 -2.33 -10.85 3.50
CA VAL A 69 -3.69 -10.53 3.09
C VAL A 69 -3.83 -9.01 3.10
N ALA A 70 -4.05 -8.42 1.94
CA ALA A 70 -4.26 -6.98 1.79
C ALA A 70 -5.68 -6.70 1.30
N SER A 71 -6.28 -5.60 1.74
CA SER A 71 -7.56 -5.12 1.23
C SER A 71 -7.45 -4.65 -0.22
N ALA A 72 -8.53 -4.81 -1.00
CA ALA A 72 -8.65 -4.28 -2.36
C ALA A 72 -8.83 -2.74 -2.40
N GLY A 73 -9.09 -2.13 -1.24
CA GLY A 73 -9.46 -0.72 -1.10
C GLY A 73 -10.97 -0.51 -1.15
N ASN A 74 -11.41 0.70 -0.78
CA ASN A 74 -12.83 1.06 -0.65
C ASN A 74 -13.33 1.93 -1.82
N GLY A 75 -12.47 2.24 -2.79
CA GLY A 75 -12.76 3.17 -3.89
C GLY A 75 -13.43 2.49 -5.09
N GLY A 76 -14.50 1.73 -4.89
CA GLY A 76 -15.24 1.17 -6.02
C GLY A 76 -15.74 2.25 -6.98
N SER A 77 -15.70 1.97 -8.29
CA SER A 77 -16.11 2.88 -9.36
C SER A 77 -17.53 2.58 -9.85
N THR A 78 -18.36 3.61 -9.98
CA THR A 78 -19.67 3.51 -10.64
C THR A 78 -19.62 3.90 -12.11
N ASP A 79 -18.44 4.29 -12.63
CA ASP A 79 -18.25 4.65 -14.04
C ASP A 79 -17.77 3.41 -14.83
N PRO A 80 -18.57 2.89 -15.78
CA PRO A 80 -18.20 1.72 -16.58
C PRO A 80 -17.01 1.97 -17.53
N LEU A 81 -16.51 3.20 -17.63
CA LEU A 81 -15.34 3.58 -18.43
C LEU A 81 -14.07 3.79 -17.60
N GLU A 82 -14.14 3.70 -16.26
CA GLU A 82 -12.98 3.84 -15.38
C GLU A 82 -12.12 2.56 -15.34
N VAL A 83 -10.83 2.73 -15.03
CA VAL A 83 -9.81 1.64 -15.04
C VAL A 83 -10.10 0.53 -14.02
N ASP A 84 -11.01 0.79 -13.10
CA ASP A 84 -11.42 0.01 -11.93
C ASP A 84 -12.92 -0.35 -11.96
N ALA A 85 -13.56 -0.27 -13.13
CA ALA A 85 -14.97 -0.63 -13.38
C ALA A 85 -15.37 -2.07 -12.97
N TYR A 86 -14.42 -2.94 -12.59
CA TYR A 86 -14.71 -4.27 -12.04
C TYR A 86 -15.10 -4.27 -10.56
N ASN A 87 -14.81 -3.18 -9.83
CA ASN A 87 -15.23 -3.03 -8.44
C ASN A 87 -16.32 -1.96 -8.34
N THR A 88 -17.58 -2.34 -8.55
CA THR A 88 -18.69 -1.38 -8.58
C THR A 88 -19.20 -0.96 -7.21
N MET A 89 -18.62 -1.50 -6.12
CA MET A 89 -19.10 -1.30 -4.76
C MET A 89 -18.10 -0.47 -3.95
N SER A 90 -18.56 0.66 -3.44
CA SER A 90 -17.79 1.58 -2.60
C SER A 90 -18.26 1.48 -1.14
N TYR A 91 -17.35 1.67 -0.17
CA TYR A 91 -17.66 1.55 1.27
C TYR A 91 -17.37 2.85 2.05
N PRO A 92 -18.18 3.22 3.07
CA PRO A 92 -19.32 2.47 3.59
C PRO A 92 -20.48 2.41 2.58
N ALA A 93 -21.06 1.22 2.41
CA ALA A 93 -22.20 1.06 1.52
C ALA A 93 -23.36 1.88 2.10
N GLY A 94 -23.80 2.88 1.33
CA GLY A 94 -25.05 3.60 1.61
C GLY A 94 -26.26 2.73 1.39
#